data_AF-A0AAD8MEA0-F1
#
_entry.id   AF-A0AAD8MEA0-F1
#
_cell.length_a   1.000
_cell.length_b   1.000
_cell.length_c   1.000
_cell.angle_alpha   90.00
_cell.angle_beta   90.00
_cell.angle_gamma   90.00
#
_symmetry.space_group_name_H-M   'P 1'
#
loop_
_entity.id
_entity.type
_entity.pdbx_description
1 polymer ?
#
loop_
_entity_poly.entity_id
_entity_poly.type
_entity_poly.pdbx_seq_one_letter_code
_entity_poly.pdbx_strand_id
1 'polypeptide(L)'
;MMVGSINGVICLLSHLREVNGQFVALWNPSINMWKPIRLPGPEFLFDSNREGCVGYVSTVGLGFVPEEDDYRIVRIVLIHRVPKSWECWSRVEVYSVNSDSWTYVDNEDCIPFWPNLPNSSFILKGVPYFVGVD
;
A
#
# COMPACT_ATOMS: atom_id res chain seq x y z
N MET A 1 -6.62 -4.18 11.60
CA MET A 1 -6.80 -5.49 10.91
C MET A 1 -5.43 -6.05 10.55
N MET A 2 -5.24 -7.38 10.59
CA MET A 2 -3.98 -7.99 10.17
C MET A 2 -3.89 -8.00 8.63
N VAL A 3 -2.74 -7.59 8.09
CA VAL A 3 -2.44 -7.62 6.64
C VAL A 3 -1.79 -8.95 6.25
N GLY A 4 -0.86 -9.43 7.08
CA GLY A 4 -0.15 -10.69 6.89
C GLY A 4 1.06 -10.79 7.81
N SER A 5 1.81 -11.88 7.69
CA SER A 5 3.06 -12.09 8.43
C SER A 5 4.12 -12.76 7.56
N ILE A 6 5.39 -12.37 7.74
CA ILE A 6 6.55 -13.01 7.09
C ILE A 6 7.66 -13.12 8.14
N ASN A 7 8.31 -14.30 8.24
CA ASN A 7 9.46 -14.53 9.12
C ASN A 7 9.26 -14.06 10.58
N GLY A 8 8.04 -14.21 11.12
CA GLY A 8 7.69 -13.80 12.49
C GLY A 8 7.33 -12.31 12.65
N VAL A 9 7.51 -11.49 11.62
CA VAL A 9 7.06 -10.09 11.60
C VAL A 9 5.61 -10.04 11.11
N ILE A 10 4.75 -9.35 11.88
CA ILE A 10 3.33 -9.17 11.59
C ILE A 10 3.11 -7.75 11.08
N CYS A 11 2.33 -7.61 10.01
CA CYS A 11 1.89 -6.32 9.49
C CYS A 11 0.42 -6.06 9.91
N LEU A 12 0.20 -4.92 10.56
CA LEU A 12 -1.09 -4.49 11.08
C LEU A 12 -1.51 -3.18 10.41
N LEU A 13 -2.75 -3.11 9.94
CA LEU A 13 -3.33 -1.90 9.36
C LEU A 13 -4.27 -1.22 10.37
N SER A 14 -4.02 0.05 10.66
CA SER A 14 -4.93 0.90 11.45
C SER A 14 -6.21 1.19 10.65
N HIS A 15 -7.36 1.31 11.34
CA HIS A 15 -8.68 1.39 10.71
C HIS A 15 -8.75 2.51 9.64
N LEU A 16 -9.15 2.13 8.42
CA LEU A 16 -9.27 2.99 7.23
C LEU A 16 -10.25 4.17 7.37
N ARG A 17 -11.01 4.26 8.46
CA ARG A 17 -12.07 5.26 8.66
C ARG A 17 -11.61 6.55 9.34
N GLU A 18 -10.40 6.58 9.91
CA GLU A 18 -9.90 7.79 10.56
C GLU A 18 -9.08 8.63 9.57
N VAL A 19 -9.66 9.78 9.22
CA VAL A 19 -9.24 10.67 8.12
C VAL A 19 -7.84 11.27 8.31
N ASN A 20 -7.27 11.21 9.52
CA ASN A 20 -6.04 11.96 9.87
C ASN A 20 -4.85 11.10 10.33
N GLY A 21 -4.89 9.77 10.19
CA GLY A 21 -3.86 8.92 10.79
C GLY A 21 -3.75 7.51 10.24
N GLN A 22 -3.79 7.34 8.92
CA GLN A 22 -3.58 6.02 8.33
C GLN A 22 -2.10 5.62 8.47
N PHE A 23 -1.84 4.61 9.29
CA PHE A 23 -0.52 3.99 9.41
C PHE A 23 -0.63 2.47 9.34
N VAL A 24 0.45 1.86 8.91
CA VAL A 24 0.72 0.43 9.04
C VAL A 24 1.73 0.25 10.17
N ALA A 25 1.58 -0.79 10.98
CA ALA A 25 2.57 -1.15 11.98
C ALA A 25 3.19 -2.51 11.62
N LEU A 26 4.52 -2.55 11.56
CA LEU A 26 5.26 -3.81 11.61
C LEU A 26 5.51 -4.14 13.07
N TRP A 27 5.21 -5.36 13.49
CA TRP A 27 5.39 -5.82 14.85
C TRP A 27 6.06 -7.19 14.87
N ASN A 28 7.20 -7.28 15.56
CA ASN A 28 7.82 -8.55 15.89
C ASN A 28 7.49 -8.89 17.36
N PRO A 29 6.53 -9.79 17.62
CA PRO A 29 6.12 -10.13 18.97
C PRO A 29 7.22 -10.84 19.76
N SER A 30 8.13 -11.56 19.10
CA SER A 30 9.20 -12.31 19.76
C SER A 30 10.25 -11.42 20.43
N ILE A 31 10.43 -10.20 19.93
CA ILE A 31 11.34 -9.20 20.52
C ILE A 31 10.60 -7.99 21.11
N ASN A 32 9.26 -8.02 21.07
CA ASN A 32 8.38 -6.95 21.53
C ASN A 32 8.71 -5.56 20.93
N MET A 33 9.11 -5.54 19.64
CA MET A 33 9.42 -4.30 18.93
C MET A 33 8.40 -4.07 17.82
N TRP A 34 7.99 -2.80 17.67
CA TRP A 34 7.09 -2.39 16.61
C TRP A 34 7.58 -1.10 15.95
N LYS A 35 7.25 -0.94 14.67
CA LYS A 35 7.55 0.23 13.86
C LYS A 35 6.27 0.73 13.19
N PRO A 36 5.76 1.93 13.54
CA PRO A 36 4.70 2.58 12.80
C PRO A 36 5.25 3.18 11.50
N ILE A 37 4.50 3.03 10.43
CA ILE A 37 4.79 3.53 9.09
C ILE A 37 3.59 4.35 8.66
N ARG A 38 3.79 5.67 8.54
CA ARG A 38 2.74 6.57 8.07
C ARG A 38 2.47 6.28 6.59
N LEU A 39 1.20 6.06 6.24
CA LEU A 39 0.80 5.96 4.84
C LEU A 39 0.84 7.36 4.20
N PRO A 40 1.20 7.47 2.91
CA PRO A 40 1.11 8.74 2.20
C PRO A 40 -0.33 9.26 2.28
N GLY A 41 -0.48 10.47 2.83
CA GLY A 41 -1.78 11.11 2.97
C GLY A 41 -2.36 11.56 1.63
N PRO A 42 -3.65 11.94 1.59
CA PRO A 42 -4.29 12.48 0.39
C PRO A 42 -3.64 13.77 -0.12
N GLU A 43 -2.76 14.41 0.66
CA GLU A 43 -2.01 15.62 0.27
C GLU A 43 -1.17 15.43 -1.01
N PHE A 44 -0.71 14.20 -1.31
CA PHE A 44 -0.02 13.89 -2.58
C PHE A 44 -0.95 13.70 -3.79
N LEU A 45 -2.27 13.78 -3.60
CA LEU A 45 -3.28 13.61 -4.65
C LEU A 45 -3.95 14.94 -5.06
N PHE A 46 -3.73 16.02 -4.31
CA PHE A 46 -4.15 17.37 -4.69
C PHE A 46 -3.03 18.10 -5.42
N ASP A 47 -2.61 17.60 -6.58
CA ASP A 47 -1.95 18.47 -7.54
C ASP A 47 -3.01 19.46 -8.04
N SER A 48 -2.90 20.73 -7.65
CA SER A 48 -3.89 21.79 -7.93
C SER A 48 -4.12 22.03 -9.43
N ASN A 49 -3.31 21.43 -10.29
CA ASN A 49 -3.45 21.48 -11.75
C ASN A 49 -4.19 20.26 -12.35
N ARG A 50 -4.56 19.27 -11.54
CA ARG A 50 -5.27 18.05 -11.98
C ARG A 50 -6.54 17.90 -11.15
N GLU A 51 -7.67 18.26 -11.75
CA GLU A 51 -9.00 18.15 -11.15
C GLU A 51 -9.21 16.80 -10.44
N GLY A 52 -9.41 16.87 -9.10
CA GLY A 52 -10.11 15.87 -8.29
C GLY A 52 -9.62 14.43 -8.33
N CYS A 53 -8.46 14.12 -7.75
CA CYS A 53 -8.10 12.75 -7.42
C CYS A 53 -8.41 12.47 -5.94
N VAL A 54 -9.54 11.83 -5.64
CA VAL A 54 -9.82 11.37 -4.27
C VAL A 54 -9.72 9.86 -4.18
N GLY A 55 -8.60 9.39 -3.61
CA GLY A 55 -8.37 7.97 -3.33
C GLY A 55 -9.00 7.58 -1.99
N TYR A 56 -10.22 7.03 -2.02
CA TYR A 56 -10.93 6.55 -0.84
C TYR A 56 -10.67 5.06 -0.53
N VAL A 57 -10.17 4.30 -1.52
CA VAL A 57 -9.97 2.86 -1.41
C VAL A 57 -8.51 2.53 -1.66
N SER A 58 -7.87 1.86 -0.70
CA SER A 58 -6.54 1.29 -0.88
C SER A 58 -6.45 -0.10 -0.28
N THR A 59 -5.67 -0.96 -0.91
CA THR A 59 -5.29 -2.26 -0.37
C THR A 59 -3.81 -2.28 -0.01
N VAL A 60 -3.46 -3.03 1.04
CA VAL A 60 -2.09 -3.09 1.57
C VAL A 60 -1.62 -4.55 1.63
N GLY A 61 -0.37 -4.80 1.25
CA GLY A 61 0.28 -6.10 1.34
C GLY A 61 1.64 -5.99 2.00
N LEU A 62 2.01 -7.04 2.76
CA LEU A 62 3.34 -7.20 3.32
C LEU A 62 4.19 -8.03 2.35
N GLY A 63 5.37 -7.53 2.03
CA GLY A 63 6.37 -8.23 1.23
C GLY A 63 7.72 -8.31 1.92
N PHE A 64 8.57 -9.19 1.41
CA PHE A 64 9.95 -9.37 1.86
C PHE A 64 10.84 -9.66 0.65
N VAL A 65 11.94 -8.93 0.52
CA VAL A 65 12.95 -9.09 -0.52
C VAL A 65 14.20 -9.72 0.10
N PRO A 66 14.40 -11.04 -0.04
CA PRO A 66 15.48 -11.75 0.64
C PRO A 66 16.88 -11.25 0.30
N GLU A 67 17.10 -10.80 -0.94
CA GLU A 67 18.41 -10.33 -1.41
C GLU A 67 18.86 -9.05 -0.71
N GLU A 68 17.89 -8.26 -0.23
CA GLU A 68 18.12 -6.98 0.43
C GLU A 68 17.83 -7.06 1.95
N ASP A 69 17.35 -8.20 2.44
CA ASP A 69 16.77 -8.36 3.78
C ASP A 69 15.75 -7.25 4.10
N ASP A 70 14.96 -6.87 3.10
CA ASP A 70 14.09 -5.70 3.18
C ASP A 70 12.63 -6.12 3.28
N TYR A 71 11.98 -5.71 4.36
CA TYR A 71 10.52 -5.77 4.44
C TYR A 71 9.94 -4.60 3.66
N ARG A 72 8.99 -4.91 2.78
CA ARG A 72 8.32 -3.89 1.97
C ARG A 72 6.84 -3.88 2.22
N ILE A 73 6.24 -2.69 2.21
CA ILE A 73 4.79 -2.53 2.22
C ILE A 73 4.37 -2.12 0.82
N VAL A 74 3.55 -2.94 0.17
CA VAL A 74 2.95 -2.61 -1.12
C VAL A 74 1.55 -2.06 -0.85
N ARG A 75 1.27 -0.86 -1.34
CA ARG A 75 -0.04 -0.22 -1.25
C ARG A 75 -0.54 0.06 -2.65
N ILE A 76 -1.74 -0.40 -2.96
CA ILE A 76 -2.42 -0.08 -4.22
C ILE A 76 -3.56 0.87 -3.89
N VAL A 77 -3.53 2.06 -4.48
CA VAL A 77 -4.47 3.16 -4.20
C VAL A 77 -5.30 3.42 -5.43
N LEU A 78 -6.62 3.36 -5.28
CA LEU A 78 -7.54 3.76 -6.34
C LEU A 78 -7.43 5.27 -6.56
N ILE A 79 -7.17 5.69 -7.81
CA ILE A 79 -7.13 7.07 -8.26
C ILE A 79 -8.26 7.24 -9.28
N HIS A 80 -9.33 7.93 -8.91
CA HIS A 80 -10.34 8.34 -9.87
C HIS A 80 -9.78 9.45 -10.78
N ARG A 81 -9.40 9.10 -12.01
CA ARG A 81 -9.16 10.07 -13.09
C ARG A 81 -10.39 10.09 -14.01
N VAL A 82 -11.06 11.23 -14.14
CA VAL A 82 -12.17 11.44 -15.10
C VAL A 82 -11.65 12.36 -16.23
N PRO A 83 -12.01 12.21 -17.52
CA PRO A 83 -12.16 11.00 -18.32
C PRO A 83 -11.29 11.14 -19.60
N LYS A 84 -10.02 10.72 -19.60
CA LYS A 84 -9.24 10.67 -20.87
C LYS A 84 -8.82 9.27 -21.30
N SER A 85 -8.88 8.29 -20.41
CA SER A 85 -8.83 6.88 -20.76
C SER A 85 -9.51 6.07 -19.67
N TRP A 86 -10.29 5.08 -20.07
CA TRP A 86 -11.03 4.19 -19.18
C TRP A 86 -10.14 3.08 -18.61
N GLU A 87 -8.82 3.20 -18.76
CA GLU A 87 -7.86 2.09 -18.69
C GLU A 87 -6.97 2.15 -17.43
N CYS A 88 -7.22 3.10 -16.51
CA CYS A 88 -6.24 3.47 -15.49
C CYS A 88 -6.94 3.86 -14.17
N TRP A 89 -6.93 2.98 -13.18
CA TRP A 89 -7.70 3.18 -11.94
C TRP A 89 -6.87 3.17 -10.67
N SER A 90 -5.67 2.58 -10.63
CA SER A 90 -4.91 2.49 -9.38
C SER A 90 -3.43 2.82 -9.54
N ARG A 91 -2.81 3.42 -8.52
CA ARG A 91 -1.35 3.60 -8.40
C ARG A 91 -0.79 2.59 -7.42
N VAL A 92 0.43 2.13 -7.69
CA VAL A 92 1.20 1.28 -6.77
C VAL A 92 2.26 2.13 -6.05
N GLU A 93 2.25 2.05 -4.73
CA GLU A 93 3.19 2.70 -3.83
C GLU A 93 3.92 1.60 -3.04
N VAL A 94 5.22 1.73 -2.89
CA VAL A 94 6.05 0.75 -2.17
C VAL A 94 6.85 1.46 -1.10
N TYR A 95 6.72 1.03 0.14
CA TYR A 95 7.59 1.46 1.23
C TYR A 95 8.65 0.41 1.47
N SER A 96 9.91 0.83 1.57
CA SER A 96 11.02 -0.01 2.01
C SER A 96 11.36 0.31 3.47
N VAL A 97 11.51 -0.73 4.28
CA VAL A 97 11.92 -0.57 5.69
C VAL A 97 13.38 -0.14 5.77
N ASN A 98 14.22 -0.66 4.87
CA ASN A 98 15.65 -0.34 4.82
C ASN A 98 15.90 1.13 4.45
N SER A 99 15.19 1.66 3.46
CA SER A 99 15.33 3.08 3.07
C SER A 99 14.46 4.03 3.89
N ASP A 100 13.57 3.50 4.72
CA ASP A 100 12.59 4.25 5.51
C ASP A 100 11.76 5.23 4.66
N SER A 101 11.47 4.86 3.42
CA SER A 101 10.86 5.78 2.45
C SER A 101 9.88 5.09 1.52
N TRP A 102 8.92 5.89 1.04
CA TRP A 102 7.99 5.50 -0.02
C TRP A 102 8.60 5.81 -1.38
N THR A 103 8.50 4.85 -2.29
CA THR A 103 8.76 5.01 -3.72
C THR A 103 7.48 4.75 -4.48
N TYR A 104 7.38 5.40 -5.64
CA TYR A 104 6.28 5.23 -6.58
C TYR A 104 6.82 4.47 -7.77
N VAL A 105 6.03 3.53 -8.29
CA VAL A 105 6.32 2.95 -9.61
C VAL A 105 6.04 4.06 -10.63
N ASP A 106 7.04 4.38 -11.46
CA ASP A 106 7.20 5.69 -12.11
C ASP A 106 6.11 6.04 -13.16
N ASN A 107 6.05 7.34 -13.48
CA ASN A 107 4.96 8.19 -13.99
C ASN A 107 4.00 7.80 -15.15
N GLU A 108 4.00 6.58 -15.71
CA GLU A 108 3.01 6.16 -16.74
C GLU A 108 2.01 5.10 -16.28
N ASP A 109 2.26 4.44 -15.15
CA ASP A 109 1.62 3.16 -14.82
C ASP A 109 0.57 3.28 -13.72
N CYS A 110 -0.56 3.94 -13.98
CA CYS A 110 -1.75 3.47 -13.29
C CYS A 110 -2.18 2.14 -13.89
N ILE A 111 -2.53 1.19 -13.04
CA ILE A 111 -2.99 -0.14 -13.46
C ILE A 111 -4.53 -0.14 -13.55
N PRO A 112 -5.12 -0.88 -14.50
CA PRO A 112 -6.55 -1.17 -14.52
C PRO A 112 -6.83 -2.23 -13.46
N PHE A 113 -6.69 -1.87 -12.19
CA PHE A 113 -6.96 -2.77 -11.08
C PHE A 113 -7.81 -2.07 -10.05
N TRP A 114 -8.95 -2.66 -9.74
CA TRP A 114 -9.83 -2.21 -8.67
C TRP A 114 -9.70 -3.12 -7.46
N PRO A 115 -9.12 -2.66 -6.33
CA PRO A 115 -8.98 -3.50 -5.15
C PRO A 115 -10.33 -3.84 -4.51
N ASN A 116 -10.61 -5.13 -4.34
CA ASN A 116 -11.84 -5.60 -3.69
C ASN A 116 -11.72 -5.70 -2.16
N LEU A 117 -10.50 -5.88 -1.66
CA LEU A 117 -10.20 -6.10 -0.24
C LEU A 117 -9.22 -5.06 0.29
N PRO A 118 -9.31 -4.70 1.58
CA PRO A 118 -8.39 -3.75 2.22
C PRO A 118 -6.96 -4.27 2.41
N ASN A 119 -6.71 -5.57 2.19
CA ASN A 119 -5.39 -6.19 2.29
C ASN A 119 -5.17 -7.27 1.22
N SER A 120 -3.90 -7.65 1.01
CA SER A 120 -3.52 -8.78 0.14
C SER A 120 -4.21 -10.07 0.56
N SER A 121 -4.60 -10.90 -0.41
CA SER A 121 -5.31 -12.16 -0.20
C SER A 121 -4.42 -13.26 0.38
N PHE A 122 -3.18 -13.37 -0.12
CA PHE A 122 -2.19 -14.31 0.39
C PHE A 122 -0.78 -13.81 0.08
N ILE A 123 0.21 -14.38 0.78
CA ILE A 123 1.63 -14.08 0.59
C ILE A 123 2.33 -15.38 0.20
N LEU A 124 3.03 -15.40 -0.93
CA LEU A 124 3.79 -16.56 -1.39
C LEU A 124 5.27 -16.17 -1.51
N LYS A 125 6.14 -16.84 -0.74
CA LYS A 125 7.60 -16.59 -0.74
C LYS A 125 7.96 -15.11 -0.56
N GLY A 126 7.23 -14.41 0.29
CA GLY A 126 7.45 -12.98 0.56
C GLY A 126 6.83 -12.03 -0.46
N VAL A 127 6.05 -12.52 -1.42
CA VAL A 127 5.34 -11.68 -2.41
C VAL A 127 3.84 -11.61 -2.07
N PRO A 128 3.26 -10.42 -1.85
CA PRO A 128 1.82 -10.28 -1.62
C PRO A 128 1.02 -10.37 -2.93
N TYR A 129 -0.08 -11.12 -2.90
CA TYR A 129 -1.02 -11.25 -4.02
C TYR A 129 -2.34 -10.56 -3.70
N PHE A 130 -2.86 -9.79 -4.64
CA PHE A 130 -4.06 -8.99 -4.49
C PHE A 130 -5.16 -9.53 -5.40
N VAL A 131 -6.40 -9.50 -4.92
CA VAL A 131 -7.59 -9.85 -5.70
C VAL A 131 -8.43 -8.59 -5.92
N GLY A 132 -8.75 -8.34 -7.18
CA GLY A 132 -9.48 -7.16 -7.64
C GLY A 132 -10.25 -7.44 -8.91
N VAL A 133 -10.78 -6.38 -9.51
CA VAL A 133 -11.37 -6.42 -10.85
C VAL A 133 -10.40 -5.74 -11.82
N ASP A 134 -10.21 -6.36 -12.97
CA ASP A 134 -9.36 -5.90 -14.08
C ASP A 134 -10.19 -5.23 -15.19
#